data_AF-A0A177UK85-F1
#
_entry.id   AF-A0A177UK85-F1
#
_cell.length_a   1.000
_cell.length_b   1.000
_cell.length_c   1.000
_cell.angle_alpha   90.00
_cell.angle_beta   90.00
_cell.angle_gamma   90.00
#
_symmetry.space_group_name_H-M   'P 1'
#
loop_
_entity.id
_entity.type
_entity.pdbx_description
1 polymer ?
#
loop_
_entity_poly.entity_id
_entity_poly.type
_entity_poly.pdbx_seq_one_letter_code
_entity_poly.pdbx_strand_id
1 'polypeptide(L)' 'MASRGMQPGFLNSSRGPARPAQSSSAWSRFLQNEILAPEKRAGNLLVLYGAGFFAAGVTLFRTVGADLFVPVL' A
#
# COMPACT_ATOMS: atom_id res chain seq x y z
N MET A 1 -0.84 -28.23 56.81
CA MET A 1 0.08 -27.27 56.16
C MET A 1 -0.20 -27.29 54.67
N ALA A 2 -0.96 -26.32 54.16
CA ALA A 2 -1.38 -26.28 52.76
C ALA A 2 -0.52 -25.26 52.01
N SER A 3 0.41 -25.73 51.19
CA SER A 3 1.19 -24.89 50.27
C SER A 3 0.27 -24.43 49.13
N ARG A 4 -0.27 -23.21 49.25
CA ARG A 4 -0.95 -22.54 48.13
C ARG A 4 0.08 -22.31 47.03
N GLY A 5 -0.13 -22.97 45.90
CA GLY A 5 0.64 -22.78 44.68
C GLY A 5 0.65 -21.31 44.27
N MET A 6 1.85 -20.81 43.99
CA MET A 6 2.11 -19.53 43.35
C MET A 6 1.43 -19.55 41.97
N GLN A 7 0.26 -18.95 41.84
CA GLN A 7 -0.36 -18.71 40.55
C GLN A 7 0.41 -17.58 39.84
N PRO A 8 1.04 -17.84 38.68
CA PRO A 8 1.75 -16.80 37.93
C PRO A 8 0.74 -15.74 37.48
N GLY A 9 1.02 -14.50 37.85
CA GLY A 9 0.13 -13.36 37.62
C GLY A 9 -0.24 -13.19 36.14
N PHE A 10 -1.50 -12.80 35.94
CA PHE A 10 -2.14 -12.34 34.70
C PHE A 10 -1.36 -11.27 33.90
N LEU A 11 -0.25 -10.78 34.44
CA LEU A 11 0.66 -9.82 33.83
C LEU A 11 1.69 -10.47 32.88
N ASN A 12 1.86 -11.80 32.91
CA ASN A 12 2.76 -12.52 31.99
C ASN A 12 2.03 -13.13 30.77
N SER A 13 0.78 -12.71 30.51
CA SER A 13 0.04 -13.14 29.33
C SER A 13 0.43 -12.33 28.09
N SER A 14 1.73 -12.21 27.80
CA SER A 14 2.27 -11.58 26.58
C SER A 14 2.24 -12.54 25.38
N ARG A 15 1.16 -13.29 25.20
CA ARG A 15 0.91 -14.15 24.03
C ARG A 15 -0.57 -14.16 23.64
N GLY A 16 -1.12 -12.98 23.43
CA GLY A 16 -2.22 -12.83 22.47
C GLY A 16 -1.61 -12.51 21.11
N PRO A 17 -2.18 -12.99 19.97
CA PRO A 17 -1.71 -12.55 18.66
C PRO A 17 -1.71 -11.02 18.66
N ALA A 18 -0.61 -10.42 18.19
CA ALA A 18 -0.49 -8.98 18.07
C ALA A 18 -1.74 -8.44 17.38
N ARG A 19 -2.65 -7.85 18.17
CA ARG A 19 -3.85 -7.21 17.63
C ARG A 19 -3.31 -6.13 16.69
N PRO A 20 -3.62 -6.17 15.37
CA PRO A 20 -3.14 -5.12 14.47
C PRO A 20 -3.59 -3.80 15.08
N ALA A 21 -2.63 -2.88 15.25
CA ALA A 21 -2.82 -1.64 15.97
C ALA A 21 -4.16 -1.01 15.55
N GLN A 22 -5.13 -0.96 16.48
CA GLN A 22 -6.50 -0.51 16.23
C GLN A 22 -6.60 1.01 16.00
N SER A 23 -5.49 1.69 15.71
CA SER A 23 -5.41 3.12 15.39
C SER A 23 -5.11 3.37 13.91
N SER A 24 -5.63 2.54 12.99
CA SER A 24 -5.53 2.86 11.56
C SER A 24 -6.33 4.14 11.29
N SER A 25 -5.60 5.22 10.99
CA SER A 25 -6.16 6.50 10.56
C SER A 25 -7.08 6.29 9.35
N ALA A 26 -8.03 7.19 9.11
CA ALA A 26 -8.93 7.13 7.94
C ALA A 26 -8.15 6.93 6.63
N TRP A 27 -6.97 7.56 6.54
CA TRP A 27 -6.02 7.37 5.44
C TRP A 27 -5.47 5.94 5.34
N SER A 28 -5.04 5.34 6.45
CA SER A 28 -4.56 3.96 6.46
C SER A 28 -5.64 2.96 6.03
N ARG A 29 -6.90 3.18 6.42
CA ARG A 29 -8.02 2.34 5.98
C ARG A 29 -8.32 2.51 4.50
N PHE A 30 -8.25 3.74 3.99
CA PHE A 30 -8.39 4.01 2.57
C PHE A 30 -7.31 3.28 1.75
N LEU A 31 -6.04 3.38 2.14
CA LEU A 31 -4.96 2.66 1.44
C LEU A 31 -5.19 1.15 1.42
N GLN A 32 -5.62 0.57 2.53
CA GLN A 32 -5.88 -0.88 2.59
C GLN A 32 -7.10 -1.31 1.75
N ASN A 33 -8.20 -0.55 1.81
CA ASN A 33 -9.46 -0.95 1.20
C ASN A 33 -9.60 -0.54 -0.27
N GLU A 34 -9.00 0.59 -0.65
CA GLU A 34 -9.18 1.16 -1.99
C GLU A 34 -7.98 0.87 -2.89
N ILE A 35 -6.76 0.94 -2.35
CA ILE A 35 -5.53 0.78 -3.16
C ILE A 35 -5.01 -0.66 -3.11
N LEU A 36 -4.89 -1.23 -1.92
CA LEU A 36 -4.22 -2.52 -1.70
C LEU A 36 -5.17 -3.73 -1.70
N ALA A 37 -6.48 -3.49 -1.66
CA ALA A 37 -7.49 -4.55 -1.61
C ALA A 37 -7.39 -5.47 -2.83
N PRO A 38 -7.37 -6.80 -2.64
CA PRO A 38 -7.15 -7.76 -3.72
C PRO A 38 -8.22 -7.69 -4.82
N GLU A 39 -9.46 -7.36 -4.45
CA GLU A 39 -10.59 -7.25 -5.36
C GLU A 39 -10.46 -6.04 -6.30
N LYS A 40 -9.75 -4.99 -5.88
CA LYS A 40 -9.54 -3.76 -6.66
C LYS A 40 -8.24 -3.76 -7.44
N ARG A 41 -7.40 -4.79 -7.29
CA ARG A 41 -6.08 -4.88 -7.94
C ARG A 41 -6.16 -4.72 -9.46
N ALA A 42 -7.07 -5.41 -10.12
CA ALA A 42 -7.18 -5.35 -11.58
C ALA A 42 -7.49 -3.93 -12.08
N GLY A 43 -8.45 -3.25 -11.44
CA GLY A 43 -8.77 -1.85 -11.75
C GLY A 43 -7.61 -0.91 -11.44
N ASN A 44 -6.99 -1.05 -10.28
CA ASN A 44 -5.87 -0.20 -9.86
C ASN A 44 -4.64 -0.38 -10.76
N LEU A 45 -4.38 -1.60 -11.25
CA LEU A 45 -3.33 -1.87 -12.23
C LEU A 45 -3.61 -1.19 -13.57
N LEU A 46 -4.87 -1.19 -14.04
CA LEU A 46 -5.23 -0.48 -15.26
C LEU A 46 -5.06 1.03 -15.12
N VAL A 47 -5.46 1.60 -13.97
CA VAL A 47 -5.25 3.03 -13.68
C VAL A 47 -3.76 3.35 -13.63
N LEU A 48 -2.96 2.54 -12.95
CA LEU A 48 -1.51 2.70 -12.88
C LEU A 48 -0.88 2.61 -14.28
N TYR A 49 -1.31 1.65 -15.09
CA TYR A 49 -0.84 1.48 -16.46
C TYR A 49 -1.20 2.68 -17.33
N GLY A 50 -2.46 3.13 -17.30
CA GLY A 50 -2.91 4.28 -18.08
C GLY A 50 -2.18 5.58 -17.70
N ALA A 51 -2.08 5.86 -16.40
CA ALA A 51 -1.34 7.02 -15.90
C ALA A 51 0.15 6.95 -16.25
N GLY A 52 0.76 5.77 -16.10
CA GLY A 52 2.16 5.54 -16.44
C GLY A 52 2.43 5.70 -17.93
N PHE A 53 1.58 5.12 -18.79
CA PHE A 53 1.72 5.21 -20.24
C PHE A 53 1.56 6.66 -20.73
N PHE A 54 0.58 7.39 -20.18
CA PHE A 54 0.40 8.80 -20.48
C PHE A 54 1.64 9.63 -20.08
N ALA A 55 2.12 9.49 -18.85
CA ALA A 55 3.29 10.22 -18.37
C ALA A 55 4.56 9.89 -19.18
N ALA A 56 4.76 8.61 -19.49
CA ALA A 56 5.87 8.15 -20.34
C ALA A 56 5.78 8.75 -21.74
N GLY A 57 4.59 8.73 -22.37
CA GLY A 57 4.35 9.32 -23.68
C GLY A 57 4.67 10.82 -23.70
N VAL A 58 4.12 11.59 -22.74
CA VAL A 58 4.41 13.03 -22.61
C VAL A 58 5.92 13.28 -22.47
N THR A 59 6.60 12.49 -21.62
CA THR A 59 8.03 12.63 -21.42
C THR A 59 8.80 12.35 -22.70
N LEU A 60 8.46 11.26 -23.40
CA LEU A 60 9.08 10.85 -24.66
C LEU A 60 8.89 11.91 -25.76
N PHE A 61 7.69 12.47 -25.91
CA PHE A 61 7.45 13.56 -26.86
C PHE A 61 8.23 14.82 -26.48
N ARG A 62 8.37 15.12 -25.19
CA ARG A 62 9.09 16.30 -24.74
C ARG A 62 10.61 16.18 -24.89
N THR A 63 11.15 14.97 -24.78
CA THR A 63 12.60 14.74 -24.87
C THR A 63 13.07 14.41 -26.28
N VAL A 64 12.33 13.57 -27.00
CA VAL A 64 12.74 13.02 -28.29
C VAL A 64 11.91 13.60 -29.44
N GLY A 65 10.69 14.08 -29.15
CA GLY A 65 9.76 14.47 -30.19
C GLY A 65 10.15 15.73 -30.95
N ALA A 66 10.86 16.67 -30.32
CA ALA A 66 11.40 17.84 -31.02
C ALA A 66 12.44 17.43 -32.08
N ASP A 67 13.31 16.47 -31.76
CA ASP A 67 14.41 16.07 -32.65
C ASP A 67 13.97 15.05 -33.71
N LEU A 68 12.98 14.20 -33.42
CA LEU A 68 12.55 13.14 -34.34
C LEU A 68 11.30 13.47 -35.17
N PHE A 69 10.39 14.32 -34.69
CA PHE A 69 9.12 14.60 -35.39
C PHE A 69 9.05 15.98 -36.03
N VAL A 70 10.01 16.88 -35.76
CA VAL A 70 10.10 18.16 -36.49
C VAL A 70 11.07 17.97 -37.66
N PRO A 71 10.60 17.99 -38.91
CA PRO A 71 11.49 17.93 -40.06
C PRO A 71 12.38 19.18 -40.09
N VAL A 72 13.68 18.96 -40.32
CA VAL A 72 14.64 20.04 -40.58
C VAL A 72 14.26 20.68 -41.91
N LEU A 73 13.89 21.96 -41.85
CA LEU A 73 13.70 22.83 -43.03
C LEU A 73 15.04 23.13 -43.69
#